data_AF-A0A3P8K0G1-F1
#
_entry.id   AF-A0A3P8K0G1-F1
#
_cell.length_a   1.000
_cell.length_b   1.000
_cell.length_c   1.000
_cell.angle_alpha   90.00
_cell.angle_beta   90.00
_cell.angle_gamma   90.00
#
_symmetry.space_group_name_H-M   'P 1'
#
loop_
_entity.id
_entity.type
_entity.pdbx_description
1 polymer ?
#
loop_
_entity_poly.entity_id
_entity_poly.type
_entity_poly.pdbx_seq_one_letter_code
_entity_poly.pdbx_strand_id
1 'polypeptide(L)'
;MKRTLQEDLTVMAPGLFVQAVRVTKPKIPDAIRRNYEAVEGEKTKLLIATQRQKVVEREAETERRKAVIEAEKQAEVSAIEWRAKLAAQENERQISAIADATQLARAKAQADAEYYRAMREAESSRLRLTPEYLELAKFQALANNAKIYFTGSQTNLLTELLSHLNSQQSNASETP
;
A
#
# COMPACT_ATOMS: atom_id res chain seq x y z
N MET A 1 0.48 -5.23 91.91
CA MET A 1 1.10 -4.11 92.65
C MET A 1 0.11 -3.20 93.37
N LYS A 2 -0.89 -2.57 92.73
CA LYS A 2 -1.88 -1.74 93.46
C LYS A 2 -2.63 -2.50 94.55
N ARG A 3 -3.10 -3.71 94.22
CA ARG A 3 -3.86 -4.58 95.12
C ARG A 3 -3.05 -5.06 96.33
N THR A 4 -1.83 -5.51 96.08
CA THR A 4 -0.90 -5.97 97.13
C THR A 4 -0.56 -4.84 98.11
N LEU A 5 -0.32 -3.62 97.62
CA LEU A 5 -0.03 -2.48 98.50
C LEU A 5 -1.26 -2.02 99.31
N GLN A 6 -2.47 -2.15 98.76
CA GLN A 6 -3.71 -1.83 99.49
C GLN A 6 -3.97 -2.84 100.61
N GLU A 7 -3.70 -4.13 100.38
CA GLU A 7 -3.86 -5.19 101.37
C GLU A 7 -2.93 -4.95 102.57
N ASP A 8 -1.65 -4.62 102.35
CA ASP A 8 -0.70 -4.28 103.41
C ASP A 8 -1.10 -3.01 104.20
N LEU A 9 -1.55 -1.96 103.51
CA LEU A 9 -2.00 -0.70 104.13
C LEU A 9 -3.23 -0.88 105.02
N THR A 10 -4.12 -1.79 104.65
CA THR A 10 -5.34 -2.08 105.42
C THR A 10 -5.03 -2.72 106.77
N VAL A 11 -3.93 -3.48 106.87
CA VAL A 11 -3.45 -4.09 108.12
C VAL A 11 -2.74 -3.08 109.01
N MET A 12 -1.92 -2.18 108.43
CA MET A 12 -1.09 -1.25 109.20
C MET A 12 -1.80 0.04 109.61
N ALA A 13 -2.74 0.54 108.80
CA ALA A 13 -3.48 1.76 109.06
C ALA A 13 -4.88 1.71 108.40
N PRO A 14 -5.90 1.16 109.08
CA PRO A 14 -7.24 1.05 108.52
C PRO A 14 -7.82 2.45 108.25
N GLY A 15 -8.16 2.73 106.99
CA GLY A 15 -8.75 4.01 106.55
C GLY A 15 -8.03 4.71 105.39
N LEU A 16 -6.84 4.24 104.98
CA LEU A 16 -6.10 4.78 103.83
C LEU A 16 -6.36 3.98 102.54
N PHE A 17 -6.64 4.68 101.44
CA PHE A 17 -6.88 4.08 100.13
C PHE A 17 -5.84 4.53 99.10
N VAL A 18 -5.20 3.55 98.48
CA VAL A 18 -4.26 3.74 97.38
C VAL A 18 -5.04 4.06 96.10
N GLN A 19 -5.05 5.33 95.70
CA GLN A 19 -5.76 5.76 94.51
C GLN A 19 -5.08 5.26 93.22
N ALA A 20 -3.77 5.45 93.08
CA ALA A 20 -2.99 4.98 91.94
C ALA A 20 -1.55 4.68 92.32
N VAL A 21 -1.01 3.60 91.75
CA VAL A 21 0.42 3.26 91.84
C VAL A 21 1.03 3.52 90.48
N ARG A 22 1.97 4.48 90.42
CA ARG A 22 2.76 4.74 89.23
C ARG A 22 4.10 4.05 89.41
N VAL A 23 4.45 3.20 88.45
CA VAL A 23 5.79 2.62 88.38
C VAL A 23 6.61 3.44 87.39
N THR A 24 7.88 3.64 87.70
CA THR A 24 8.81 4.26 86.76
C THR A 24 9.02 3.34 85.56
N LYS A 25 9.29 3.94 84.39
CA LYS A 25 9.65 3.15 83.21
C LYS A 25 10.96 2.41 83.51
N PRO A 26 11.01 1.07 83.38
CA PRO A 26 12.23 0.33 83.63
C PRO A 26 13.31 0.77 82.64
N LYS A 27 14.49 1.12 83.15
CA LYS A 27 15.62 1.53 82.32
C LYS A 27 16.26 0.29 81.73
N ILE A 28 16.04 0.05 80.43
CA ILE A 28 16.68 -1.06 79.72
C ILE A 28 18.18 -0.74 79.60
N PRO A 29 19.08 -1.63 80.10
CA PRO A 29 20.52 -1.47 79.95
C PRO A 29 20.92 -1.32 78.48
N ASP A 30 21.90 -0.45 78.21
CA ASP A 30 22.27 -0.09 76.84
C ASP A 30 22.83 -1.27 76.03
N ALA A 31 23.38 -2.30 76.69
CA ALA A 31 23.82 -3.54 76.05
C ALA A 31 22.66 -4.31 75.40
N ILE A 32 21.51 -4.41 76.08
CA ILE A 32 20.33 -5.12 75.56
C ILE A 32 19.71 -4.32 74.40
N ARG A 33 19.68 -2.98 74.51
CA ARG A 33 19.15 -2.10 73.46
C ARG A 33 19.90 -2.29 72.13
N ARG A 34 21.24 -2.25 72.16
CA ARG A 34 22.07 -2.42 70.96
C ARG A 34 21.87 -3.78 70.29
N ASN A 35 21.70 -4.84 71.08
CA ASN A 35 21.43 -6.19 70.54
C ASN A 35 20.07 -6.27 69.86
N TYR A 36 19.01 -5.70 70.46
CA TYR A 36 17.69 -5.64 69.82
C TYR A 36 17.71 -4.82 68.53
N GLU A 37 18.39 -3.68 68.52
CA GLU A 37 18.54 -2.85 67.32
C GLU A 37 19.29 -3.59 66.20
N ALA A 38 20.35 -4.33 66.53
CA ALA A 38 21.09 -5.14 65.56
C ALA A 38 20.22 -6.25 64.96
N VAL A 39 19.49 -6.99 65.80
CA VAL A 39 18.62 -8.10 65.36
C VAL A 39 17.48 -7.60 64.47
N GLU A 40 16.82 -6.51 64.84
CA GLU A 40 15.75 -5.93 64.01
C GLU A 40 16.29 -5.36 62.69
N GLY A 41 17.51 -4.80 62.69
CA GLY A 41 18.21 -4.38 61.49
C GLY A 41 18.48 -5.53 60.53
N GLU A 42 18.97 -6.66 61.04
CA GLU A 42 19.22 -7.87 60.23
C GLU A 42 17.93 -8.48 59.68
N LYS A 43 16.88 -8.57 60.51
CA LYS A 43 15.56 -9.06 60.09
C LYS A 43 14.98 -8.23 58.96
N THR A 44 15.10 -6.90 59.05
CA THR A 44 14.64 -5.98 58.01
C THR A 44 15.45 -6.16 56.72
N LYS A 45 16.79 -6.29 56.82
CA LYS A 45 17.65 -6.56 55.67
C LYS A 45 17.28 -7.87 54.97
N LEU A 46 17.02 -8.93 55.72
CA LEU A 46 16.61 -10.23 55.19
C LEU A 46 15.27 -10.12 54.43
N LEU A 47 14.30 -9.40 55.01
CA LEU A 47 13.00 -9.16 54.37
C LEU A 47 13.18 -8.42 53.04
N ILE A 48 14.00 -7.36 53.02
CA ILE A 48 14.30 -6.57 51.82
C ILE A 48 14.96 -7.45 50.76
N ALA A 49 15.96 -8.25 51.14
CA ALA A 49 16.66 -9.14 50.21
C ALA A 49 15.69 -10.17 49.60
N THR A 50 14.85 -10.79 50.43
CA THR A 50 13.83 -11.75 49.98
C THR A 50 12.83 -11.11 49.00
N GLN A 51 12.39 -9.90 49.30
CA GLN A 51 11.43 -9.20 48.44
C GLN A 51 12.07 -8.75 47.12
N ARG A 52 13.32 -8.29 47.14
CA ARG A 52 14.08 -7.99 45.93
C ARG A 52 14.26 -9.22 45.05
N GLN A 53 14.57 -10.37 45.64
CA GLN A 53 14.69 -11.63 44.90
C GLN A 53 13.38 -11.98 44.18
N LYS A 54 12.23 -11.82 44.87
CA LYS A 54 10.90 -12.02 44.25
C LYS A 54 10.61 -11.05 43.11
N VAL A 55 11.00 -9.78 43.24
CA VAL A 55 10.81 -8.79 42.17
C VAL A 55 11.62 -9.18 40.94
N VAL A 56 12.91 -9.54 41.12
CA VAL A 56 13.77 -9.97 40.01
C VAL A 56 13.21 -11.21 39.30
N GLU A 57 12.71 -12.19 40.05
CA GLU A 57 12.07 -13.38 39.47
C GLU A 57 10.84 -13.01 38.63
N ARG A 58 9.98 -12.13 39.15
CA ARG A 58 8.77 -11.67 38.44
C ARG A 58 9.07 -10.79 37.24
N GLU A 59 10.09 -9.93 37.33
CA GLU A 59 10.57 -9.14 36.20
C GLU A 59 11.10 -10.05 35.09
N ALA A 60 11.93 -11.04 35.43
CA ALA A 60 12.42 -12.01 34.45
C ALA A 60 11.29 -12.82 33.79
N GLU A 61 10.26 -13.24 34.54
CA GLU A 61 9.07 -13.87 33.96
C GLU A 61 8.30 -12.91 33.03
N THR A 62 8.18 -11.65 33.43
CA THR A 62 7.48 -10.62 32.66
C THR A 62 8.21 -10.30 31.37
N GLU A 63 9.53 -10.18 31.41
CA GLU A 63 10.38 -9.97 30.23
C GLU A 63 10.28 -11.14 29.25
N ARG A 64 10.31 -12.38 29.74
CA ARG A 64 10.10 -13.57 28.90
C ARG A 64 8.75 -13.55 28.21
N ARG A 65 7.66 -13.27 28.94
CA ARG A 65 6.32 -13.17 28.36
C ARG A 65 6.22 -12.04 27.34
N LYS A 66 6.82 -10.88 27.66
CA LYS A 66 6.87 -9.73 26.75
C LYS A 66 7.61 -10.08 25.46
N ALA A 67 8.72 -10.80 25.54
CA ALA A 67 9.48 -11.22 24.37
C ALA A 67 8.68 -12.20 23.48
N VAL A 68 7.96 -13.15 24.08
CA VAL A 68 7.07 -14.07 23.34
C VAL A 68 5.95 -13.30 22.64
N ILE A 69 5.27 -12.40 23.36
CA ILE A 69 4.18 -11.59 22.79
C ILE A 69 4.70 -10.70 21.65
N GLU A 70 5.87 -10.09 21.79
CA GLU A 70 6.43 -9.27 20.71
C GLU A 70 6.81 -10.11 19.49
N ALA A 71 7.36 -11.32 19.69
CA ALA A 71 7.65 -12.24 18.60
C ALA A 71 6.37 -12.70 17.87
N GLU A 72 5.31 -13.03 18.60
CA GLU A 72 4.01 -13.40 18.06
C GLU A 72 3.38 -12.24 17.28
N LYS A 73 3.38 -11.04 17.86
CA LYS A 73 2.90 -9.82 17.21
C LYS A 73 3.67 -9.55 15.91
N GLN A 74 5.00 -9.66 15.93
CA GLN A 74 5.81 -9.45 14.73
C GLN A 74 5.51 -10.49 13.65
N ALA A 75 5.30 -11.75 14.03
CA ALA A 75 4.89 -12.80 13.11
C ALA A 75 3.51 -12.51 12.49
N GLU A 76 2.55 -12.03 13.28
CA GLU A 76 1.21 -11.66 12.81
C GLU A 76 1.25 -10.46 11.85
N VAL A 77 1.99 -9.40 12.21
CA VAL A 77 2.19 -8.23 11.34
C VAL A 77 2.83 -8.66 10.02
N SER A 78 3.87 -9.49 10.08
CA SER A 78 4.53 -10.01 8.87
C SER A 78 3.57 -10.83 8.01
N ALA A 79 2.70 -11.64 8.62
CA ALA A 79 1.69 -12.42 7.90
C ALA A 79 0.65 -11.52 7.22
N ILE A 80 0.19 -10.45 7.88
CA ILE A 80 -0.72 -9.47 7.30
C ILE A 80 -0.07 -8.77 6.11
N GLU A 81 1.18 -8.31 6.26
CA GLU A 81 1.94 -7.68 5.18
C GLU A 81 2.11 -8.61 3.98
N TRP A 82 2.41 -9.89 4.22
CA TRP A 82 2.51 -10.90 3.16
C TRP A 82 1.20 -11.14 2.44
N ARG A 83 0.09 -11.25 3.17
CA ARG A 83 -1.24 -11.34 2.57
C ARG A 83 -1.57 -10.11 1.73
N ALA A 84 -1.26 -8.91 2.24
CA ALA A 84 -1.48 -7.66 1.50
C ALA A 84 -0.67 -7.60 0.21
N LYS A 85 0.61 -8.02 0.23
CA LYS A 85 1.45 -8.06 -0.96
C LYS A 85 1.00 -9.11 -1.98
N LEU A 86 0.57 -10.30 -1.53
CA LEU A 86 -0.02 -11.30 -2.41
C LEU A 86 -1.30 -10.78 -3.08
N ALA A 87 -2.19 -10.16 -2.32
CA ALA A 87 -3.41 -9.56 -2.86
C ALA A 87 -3.10 -8.43 -3.86
N ALA A 88 -2.11 -7.58 -3.57
CA ALA A 88 -1.67 -6.54 -4.49
C ALA A 88 -1.12 -7.13 -5.80
N GLN A 89 -0.28 -8.15 -5.72
CA GLN A 89 0.30 -8.81 -6.89
C GLN A 89 -0.78 -9.52 -7.74
N GLU A 90 -1.77 -10.15 -7.09
CA GLU A 90 -2.88 -10.79 -7.80
C GLU A 90 -3.75 -9.75 -8.53
N ASN A 91 -4.05 -8.63 -7.88
CA ASN A 91 -4.75 -7.51 -8.53
C ASN A 91 -3.94 -6.96 -9.72
N GLU A 92 -2.63 -6.80 -9.58
CA GLU A 92 -1.76 -6.34 -10.68
C GLU A 92 -1.79 -7.31 -11.86
N ARG A 93 -1.73 -8.63 -11.60
CA ARG A 93 -1.89 -9.65 -12.65
C ARG A 93 -3.23 -9.57 -13.35
N GLN A 94 -4.32 -9.37 -12.60
CA GLN A 94 -5.66 -9.22 -13.18
C GLN A 94 -5.78 -7.97 -14.03
N ILE A 95 -5.24 -6.83 -13.58
CA ILE A 95 -5.21 -5.58 -14.35
C ILE A 95 -4.41 -5.78 -15.64
N SER A 96 -3.24 -6.44 -15.58
CA SER A 96 -2.45 -6.75 -16.77
C SER A 96 -3.22 -7.63 -17.74
N ALA A 97 -3.85 -8.71 -17.26
CA ALA A 97 -4.64 -9.61 -18.10
C ALA A 97 -5.81 -8.89 -18.78
N ILE A 98 -6.49 -7.99 -18.06
CA ILE A 98 -7.56 -7.14 -18.63
C ILE A 98 -6.99 -6.19 -19.68
N ALA A 99 -5.83 -5.57 -19.41
CA ALA A 99 -5.18 -4.66 -20.35
C ALA A 99 -4.78 -5.39 -21.64
N ASP A 100 -4.19 -6.58 -21.54
CA ASP A 100 -3.79 -7.41 -22.67
C ASP A 100 -5.03 -7.84 -23.50
N ALA A 101 -6.08 -8.30 -22.82
CA ALA A 101 -7.35 -8.64 -23.48
C ALA A 101 -7.97 -7.43 -24.19
N THR A 102 -7.90 -6.25 -23.59
CA THR A 102 -8.41 -5.00 -24.17
C THR A 102 -7.59 -4.59 -25.40
N GLN A 103 -6.27 -4.71 -25.34
CA GLN A 103 -5.40 -4.41 -26.48
C GLN A 103 -5.64 -5.37 -27.63
N LEU A 104 -5.77 -6.68 -27.35
CA LEU A 104 -6.08 -7.68 -28.35
C LEU A 104 -7.45 -7.42 -28.99
N ALA A 105 -8.47 -7.10 -28.20
CA ALA A 105 -9.80 -6.76 -28.70
C ALA A 105 -9.77 -5.50 -29.60
N ARG A 106 -9.01 -4.46 -29.19
CA ARG A 106 -8.82 -3.25 -30.00
C ARG A 106 -8.10 -3.53 -31.31
N ALA A 107 -6.99 -4.25 -31.26
CA ALA A 107 -6.21 -4.60 -32.45
C ALA A 107 -7.05 -5.42 -33.43
N LYS A 108 -7.83 -6.39 -32.93
CA LYS A 108 -8.76 -7.16 -33.74
C LYS A 108 -9.84 -6.28 -34.37
N ALA A 109 -10.48 -5.41 -33.59
CA ALA A 109 -11.51 -4.51 -34.11
C ALA A 109 -10.96 -3.55 -35.18
N GLN A 110 -9.73 -3.06 -35.02
CA GLN A 110 -9.06 -2.24 -36.02
C GLN A 110 -8.77 -3.03 -37.30
N ALA A 111 -8.20 -4.23 -37.18
CA ALA A 111 -7.92 -5.10 -38.32
C ALA A 111 -9.21 -5.49 -39.07
N ASP A 112 -10.28 -5.83 -38.34
CA ASP A 112 -11.58 -6.16 -38.92
C ASP A 112 -12.19 -4.95 -39.65
N ALA A 113 -12.05 -3.74 -39.09
CA ALA A 113 -12.51 -2.50 -39.73
C ALA A 113 -11.70 -2.16 -40.99
N GLU A 114 -10.38 -2.32 -40.95
CA GLU A 114 -9.50 -2.14 -42.11
C GLU A 114 -9.81 -3.15 -43.22
N TYR A 115 -10.01 -4.42 -42.84
CA TYR A 115 -10.41 -5.47 -43.78
C TYR A 115 -11.75 -5.15 -44.44
N TYR A 116 -12.76 -4.77 -43.65
CA TYR A 116 -14.07 -4.41 -44.19
C TYR A 116 -13.98 -3.19 -45.11
N ARG A 117 -13.21 -2.17 -44.73
CA ARG A 117 -12.96 -1.00 -45.57
C ARG A 117 -12.32 -1.39 -46.90
N ALA A 118 -11.23 -2.16 -46.87
CA ALA A 118 -10.53 -2.61 -48.06
C ALA A 118 -11.43 -3.47 -48.97
N MET A 119 -12.24 -4.35 -48.39
CA MET A 119 -13.21 -5.16 -49.13
C MET A 119 -14.25 -4.28 -49.84
N ARG A 120 -14.83 -3.31 -49.15
CA ARG A 120 -15.82 -2.39 -49.74
C ARG A 120 -15.20 -1.47 -50.79
N GLU A 121 -13.97 -1.02 -50.59
CA GLU A 121 -13.21 -0.23 -51.58
C GLU A 121 -12.92 -1.07 -52.84
N ALA A 122 -12.57 -2.36 -52.69
CA ALA A 122 -12.36 -3.27 -53.81
C ALA A 122 -13.66 -3.56 -54.58
N GLU A 123 -14.78 -3.80 -53.87
CA GLU A 123 -16.11 -3.95 -54.49
C GLU A 123 -16.52 -2.67 -55.25
N SER A 124 -16.33 -1.51 -54.64
CA SER A 124 -16.60 -0.21 -55.28
C SER A 124 -15.74 -0.01 -56.53
N SER A 125 -14.45 -0.33 -56.44
CA SER A 125 -13.52 -0.23 -57.57
C SER A 125 -13.91 -1.15 -58.71
N ARG A 126 -14.37 -2.38 -58.39
CA ARG A 126 -14.89 -3.33 -59.39
C ARG A 126 -16.14 -2.79 -60.08
N LEU A 127 -17.05 -2.14 -59.35
CA LEU A 127 -18.23 -1.50 -59.93
C LEU A 127 -17.89 -0.27 -60.77
N ARG A 128 -16.85 0.49 -60.39
CA ARG A 128 -16.34 1.66 -61.13
C ARG A 128 -15.53 1.29 -62.37
N LEU A 129 -15.28 0.01 -62.62
CA LEU A 129 -14.54 -0.47 -63.79
C LEU A 129 -15.42 -0.44 -65.06
N THR A 130 -15.87 0.76 -65.45
CA THR A 130 -16.52 1.02 -66.74
C THR A 130 -15.58 1.84 -67.62
N PRO A 131 -15.58 1.62 -68.96
CA PRO A 131 -14.67 2.32 -69.85
C PRO A 131 -14.82 3.84 -69.80
N GLU A 132 -16.05 4.35 -69.65
CA GLU A 132 -16.36 5.78 -69.59
C GLU A 132 -15.79 6.42 -68.31
N TYR A 133 -15.86 5.69 -67.18
CA TYR A 133 -15.32 6.18 -65.91
C TYR A 133 -13.79 6.20 -65.91
N LEU A 134 -13.15 5.21 -66.54
CA LEU A 134 -11.69 5.16 -66.69
C LEU A 134 -11.17 6.31 -67.56
N GLU A 135 -11.86 6.65 -68.64
CA GLU A 135 -11.53 7.82 -69.46
C GLU A 135 -11.65 9.13 -68.67
N LEU A 136 -12.77 9.32 -67.97
CA LEU A 136 -12.98 10.49 -67.11
C LEU A 136 -11.88 10.59 -66.04
N ALA A 137 -11.57 9.47 -65.36
CA ALA A 137 -10.52 9.42 -64.35
C ALA A 137 -9.13 9.70 -64.93
N LYS A 138 -8.83 9.19 -66.13
CA LYS A 138 -7.58 9.47 -66.86
C LYS A 138 -7.45 10.97 -67.16
N PHE A 139 -8.50 11.60 -67.69
CA PHE A 139 -8.48 13.04 -67.97
C PHE A 139 -8.35 13.88 -66.69
N GLN A 140 -9.05 13.51 -65.61
CA GLN A 140 -8.90 14.17 -64.31
C GLN A 140 -7.48 14.03 -63.74
N ALA A 141 -6.88 12.85 -63.81
CA ALA A 141 -5.52 12.61 -63.34
C ALA A 141 -4.48 13.39 -64.19
N LEU A 142 -4.68 13.45 -65.50
CA LEU A 142 -3.85 14.28 -66.39
C LEU A 142 -3.98 15.77 -66.04
N ALA A 143 -5.20 16.26 -65.82
CA ALA A 143 -5.42 17.66 -65.44
C ALA A 143 -4.78 18.02 -64.09
N ASN A 144 -4.89 17.14 -63.08
CA ASN A 144 -4.34 17.39 -61.74
C ASN A 144 -2.81 17.27 -61.68
N ASN A 145 -2.22 16.33 -62.41
CA ASN A 145 -0.77 16.14 -62.43
C ASN A 145 -0.04 17.06 -63.42
N ALA A 146 -0.78 17.74 -64.32
CA ALA A 146 -0.19 18.66 -65.26
C ALA A 146 0.26 19.95 -64.58
N LYS A 147 1.56 20.04 -64.32
CA LYS A 147 2.23 21.32 -64.08
C LYS A 147 2.46 21.98 -65.43
N ILE A 148 1.61 22.95 -65.77
CA ILE A 148 1.73 23.71 -67.01
C ILE A 148 2.84 24.74 -66.81
N TYR A 149 4.01 24.49 -67.38
CA TYR A 149 5.10 25.46 -67.44
C TYR A 149 4.98 26.25 -68.74
N PHE A 150 4.64 27.54 -68.63
CA PHE A 150 4.65 28.48 -69.76
C PHE A 150 6.08 29.03 -69.94
N THR A 151 6.99 28.24 -70.52
CA THR A 151 8.29 28.75 -70.97
C THR A 151 8.36 28.58 -72.48
N GLY A 152 8.69 29.64 -73.20
CA GLY A 152 8.38 29.84 -74.63
C GLY A 152 9.11 28.96 -75.65
N SER A 153 9.34 27.67 -75.40
CA SER A 153 9.86 26.75 -76.42
C SER A 153 9.67 25.25 -76.11
N GLN A 154 9.07 24.83 -74.98
CA GLN A 154 8.87 23.41 -74.69
C GLN A 154 7.40 23.03 -74.77
N THR A 155 7.06 22.12 -75.68
CA THR A 155 5.73 21.55 -75.82
C THR A 155 5.42 20.74 -74.55
N ASN A 156 4.35 21.13 -73.85
CA ASN A 156 3.87 20.35 -72.71
C ASN A 156 3.16 19.09 -73.25
N LEU A 157 3.37 17.93 -72.62
CA LEU A 157 2.74 16.67 -73.02
C LEU A 157 1.20 16.77 -73.15
N LEU A 158 0.57 17.66 -72.38
CA LEU A 158 -0.87 17.92 -72.44
C LEU A 158 -1.26 18.67 -73.72
N THR A 159 -0.43 19.61 -74.19
CA THR A 159 -0.66 20.34 -75.45
C THR A 159 -0.48 19.45 -76.68
N GLU A 160 0.42 18.46 -76.63
CA GLU A 160 0.58 17.45 -77.70
C GLU A 160 -0.57 16.42 -77.72
N LEU A 161 -1.08 16.02 -76.54
CA LEU A 161 -2.21 15.09 -76.49
C LEU A 161 -3.51 15.73 -77.01
N LEU A 162 -3.74 17.01 -76.70
CA LEU A 162 -4.88 17.78 -77.21
C LEU A 162 -4.80 17.96 -78.74
N SER A 163 -3.62 18.21 -79.29
CA SER A 163 -3.45 18.31 -80.76
C SER A 163 -3.66 16.97 -81.46
N HIS A 164 -3.27 15.85 -80.83
CA HIS A 164 -3.49 14.49 -81.36
C HIS A 164 -4.96 14.03 -81.29
N LEU A 165 -5.71 14.44 -80.27
CA LEU A 165 -7.16 14.19 -80.20
C LEU A 165 -7.91 14.99 -81.27
N ASN A 166 -7.52 16.24 -81.50
CA ASN A 166 -8.13 17.11 -82.50
C ASN A 166 -7.90 16.59 -83.94
N SER A 167 -6.78 15.90 -84.20
CA SER A 167 -6.51 15.26 -85.50
C SER A 167 -7.20 13.90 -85.70
N GLN A 168 -7.54 13.17 -84.65
CA GLN A 168 -8.36 11.95 -84.78
C GLN A 168 -9.86 12.25 -85.03
N GLN A 169 -10.38 13.36 -84.49
CA GLN A 169 -11.76 13.79 -84.76
C GLN A 169 -11.97 14.24 -86.22
N SER A 170 -10.97 14.84 -86.86
CA SER A 170 -11.06 15.24 -88.28
C SER A 170 -11.04 14.06 -89.26
N ASN A 171 -10.41 12.94 -88.90
CA ASN A 171 -10.37 11.73 -89.75
C ASN A 171 -11.63 10.85 -89.62
N ALA A 172 -12.40 10.98 -88.54
CA ALA A 172 -13.66 10.24 -88.38
C ALA A 172 -14.85 10.88 -89.13
N SER A 173 -14.71 12.13 -89.57
CA SER A 173 -15.72 12.86 -90.35
C SER A 173 -15.56 12.74 -91.88
N GLU A 174 -14.58 11.99 -92.38
CA GLU A 174 -14.22 11.90 -93.81
C GLU A 174 -14.32 10.50 -94.44
N THR A 175 -15.16 9.60 -93.91
CA THR A 175 -15.58 8.39 -94.66
C THR A 175 -17.10 8.38 -94.87
N PRO A 176 -17.59 8.24 -96.12
CA PRO A 176 -19.01 8.22 -96.45
C PRO A 176 -19.75 6.99 -95.91
#